data_AF-A0A962XV47-F1
#
_entry.id   AF-A0A962XV47-F1
#
_cell.length_a   1.000
_cell.length_b   1.000
_cell.length_c   1.000
_cell.angle_alpha   90.00
_cell.angle_beta   90.00
_cell.angle_gamma   90.00
#
_symmetry.space_group_name_H-M   'P 1'
#
loop_
_entity.id
_entity.type
_entity.pdbx_description
1 polymer ?
#
loop_
_entity_poly.entity_id
_entity_poly.type
_entity_poly.pdbx_seq_one_letter_code
_entity_poly.pdbx_strand_id
1 'polypeptide(L)'
;MSHLQSVLPFLRWFPMSRASVRADLIAGITVALILVPQSMAYAQLAGLPVVYGLYASFVPVIVASLWGSSSQLHTGPVAMLSLMSAAALIPFATPGSADFIQLSIMLALMVGMLRLGLGLFKLGAIVNLLSSPVIVGFTNAAALIIGLSQLSKIIGVPFPRSDFYLADLWGVVGQIGVSHWPTLAFAAAAFALIVGMKRLTPRVPGVLAAVLLTTLVSAWIGFEEKVEVTLAQIQSASEIEVIETYAATAQRIDALTLQIAGINR
;
A
#
# COMPACT_ATOMS: atom_id res chain seq x y z
N MET A 1 14.65 -26.61 25.93
CA MET A 1 14.56 -26.24 24.50
C MET A 1 15.95 -26.38 23.91
N SER A 2 16.12 -27.10 22.80
CA SER A 2 17.44 -27.20 22.16
C SER A 2 17.83 -25.85 21.54
N HIS A 3 19.12 -25.52 21.46
CA HIS A 3 19.60 -24.31 20.79
C HIS A 3 19.06 -24.18 19.35
N LEU A 4 18.80 -25.31 18.67
CA LEU A 4 18.14 -25.34 17.36
C LEU A 4 16.73 -24.76 17.37
N GLN A 5 15.91 -25.04 18.39
CA GLN A 5 14.54 -24.50 18.52
C GLN A 5 14.50 -23.02 18.92
N SER A 6 15.63 -22.43 19.34
CA SER A 6 15.74 -20.98 19.53
C SER A 6 16.14 -20.25 18.25
N VAL A 7 16.90 -20.89 17.37
CA VAL A 7 17.38 -20.31 16.10
C VAL A 7 16.37 -20.54 14.96
N LEU A 8 15.69 -21.69 14.96
CA LEU A 8 14.69 -22.09 13.98
C LEU A 8 13.36 -22.38 14.69
N PRO A 9 12.56 -21.34 15.02
CA PRO A 9 11.34 -21.47 15.81
C PRO A 9 10.30 -22.41 15.18
N PHE A 10 10.25 -22.46 13.84
CA PHE A 10 9.33 -23.33 13.09
C PHE A 10 9.48 -24.83 13.38
N LEU A 11 10.62 -25.28 13.91
CA LEU A 11 10.80 -26.68 14.32
C LEU A 11 9.86 -27.09 15.46
N ARG A 12 9.28 -26.13 16.19
CA ARG A 12 8.30 -26.37 17.26
C ARG A 12 6.94 -26.81 16.74
N TRP A 13 6.67 -26.69 15.44
CA TRP A 13 5.36 -27.04 14.86
C TRP A 13 5.13 -28.55 14.79
N PHE A 14 6.18 -29.36 14.88
CA PHE A 14 6.09 -30.81 14.78
C PHE A 14 5.89 -31.47 16.15
N PRO A 15 5.14 -32.58 16.23
CA PRO A 15 4.45 -33.26 15.12
C PRO A 15 3.09 -32.63 14.77
N MET A 16 2.86 -32.39 13.47
CA MET A 16 1.58 -31.87 12.96
C MET A 16 0.57 -33.01 12.79
N SER A 17 -0.65 -32.83 13.30
CA SER A 17 -1.76 -33.78 13.06
C SER A 17 -2.47 -33.47 11.74
N ARG A 18 -3.12 -34.48 11.13
CA ARG A 18 -3.96 -34.26 9.92
C ARG A 18 -5.05 -33.21 10.15
N ALA A 19 -5.59 -33.14 11.37
CA ALA A 19 -6.58 -32.14 11.74
C ALA A 19 -5.99 -30.72 11.75
N SER A 20 -4.77 -30.55 12.28
CA SER A 20 -4.06 -29.26 12.26
C SER A 20 -3.79 -28.80 10.83
N VAL A 21 -3.21 -29.68 10.00
CA VAL A 21 -2.90 -29.34 8.60
C VAL A 21 -4.14 -28.91 7.83
N ARG A 22 -5.27 -29.60 8.03
CA ARG A 22 -6.54 -29.20 7.39
C ARG A 22 -7.03 -27.84 7.89
N ALA A 23 -6.98 -27.59 9.20
CA ALA A 23 -7.39 -26.32 9.77
C ALA A 23 -6.50 -25.16 9.29
N ASP A 24 -5.18 -25.35 9.31
CA ASP A 24 -4.18 -24.37 8.89
C ASP A 24 -4.29 -24.07 7.39
N LEU A 25 -4.57 -25.08 6.55
CA LEU A 25 -4.79 -24.87 5.11
C LEU A 25 -6.02 -24.01 4.84
N ILE A 26 -7.15 -24.29 5.51
CA ILE A 26 -8.38 -23.50 5.36
C ILE A 26 -8.14 -22.07 5.86
N ALA A 27 -7.49 -21.91 7.00
CA ALA A 27 -7.16 -20.59 7.56
C ALA A 27 -6.21 -19.81 6.62
N GLY A 28 -5.17 -20.46 6.11
CA GLY A 28 -4.20 -19.87 5.18
C GLY A 28 -4.83 -19.40 3.88
N ILE A 29 -5.70 -20.21 3.26
CA ILE A 29 -6.45 -19.81 2.06
C ILE A 29 -7.35 -18.62 2.37
N THR A 30 -8.05 -18.64 3.50
CA THR A 30 -8.94 -17.54 3.90
C THR A 30 -8.17 -16.24 4.10
N VAL A 31 -7.03 -16.29 4.77
CA VAL A 31 -6.16 -15.12 4.99
C VAL A 31 -5.57 -14.63 3.67
N ALA A 32 -5.10 -15.53 2.81
CA ALA A 32 -4.54 -15.17 1.50
C ALA A 32 -5.58 -14.44 0.61
N LEU A 33 -6.83 -14.89 0.61
CA LEU A 33 -7.93 -14.27 -0.14
C LEU A 33 -8.22 -12.83 0.31
N ILE A 34 -8.06 -12.53 1.61
CA ILE A 34 -8.19 -11.16 2.14
C ILE A 34 -6.94 -10.34 1.84
N LEU A 35 -5.77 -10.99 1.96
CA LEU A 35 -4.47 -10.34 1.83
C LEU A 35 -4.24 -9.79 0.42
N VAL A 36 -4.65 -10.50 -0.63
CA VAL A 36 -4.44 -10.06 -2.03
C VAL A 36 -4.97 -8.65 -2.28
N PRO A 37 -6.29 -8.36 -2.16
CA PRO A 37 -6.81 -7.02 -2.43
C PRO A 37 -6.30 -5.99 -1.42
N GLN A 38 -6.08 -6.38 -0.17
CA GLN A 38 -5.53 -5.50 0.87
C GLN A 38 -4.12 -5.01 0.51
N SER A 39 -3.27 -5.91 0.03
CA SER A 39 -1.88 -5.62 -0.32
C SER A 39 -1.77 -4.73 -1.55
N MET A 40 -2.67 -4.93 -2.50
CA MET A 40 -2.81 -4.08 -3.68
C MET A 40 -3.15 -2.63 -3.29
N ALA A 41 -4.11 -2.46 -2.37
CA ALA A 41 -4.46 -1.15 -1.84
C ALA A 41 -3.30 -0.50 -1.06
N TYR A 42 -2.58 -1.28 -0.26
CA TYR A 42 -1.45 -0.78 0.54
C TYR A 42 -0.25 -0.38 -0.33
N ALA A 43 0.02 -1.08 -1.43
CA ALA A 43 1.02 -0.65 -2.40
C ALA A 43 0.69 0.73 -2.99
N GLN A 44 -0.57 0.99 -3.31
CA GLN A 44 -1.00 2.32 -3.76
C GLN A 44 -0.82 3.39 -2.69
N LEU A 45 -1.06 3.07 -1.41
CA LEU A 45 -0.76 3.98 -0.29
C LEU A 45 0.75 4.25 -0.15
N ALA A 46 1.58 3.26 -0.46
CA ALA A 46 3.03 3.41 -0.50
C ALA A 46 3.53 4.19 -1.75
N GLY A 47 2.63 4.56 -2.67
CA GLY A 47 3.02 5.21 -3.93
C GLY A 47 3.69 4.25 -4.93
N LEU A 48 3.50 2.94 -4.78
CA LEU A 48 4.06 1.91 -5.64
C LEU A 48 3.00 1.33 -6.59
N PRO A 49 3.42 0.79 -7.75
CA PRO A 49 2.55 -0.04 -8.57
C PRO A 49 2.00 -1.22 -7.77
N VAL A 50 0.76 -1.59 -8.08
CA VAL A 50 -0.03 -2.56 -7.32
C VAL A 50 0.66 -3.93 -7.17
N VAL A 51 1.44 -4.34 -8.17
CA VAL A 51 2.19 -5.60 -8.18
C VAL A 51 3.18 -5.72 -7.02
N TYR A 52 3.76 -4.61 -6.55
CA TYR A 52 4.70 -4.62 -5.43
C TYR A 52 4.02 -4.99 -4.11
N GLY A 53 2.72 -4.75 -3.98
CA GLY A 53 1.94 -5.24 -2.84
C GLY A 53 1.87 -6.75 -2.81
N LEU A 54 1.71 -7.39 -3.97
CA LEU A 54 1.69 -8.85 -4.08
C LEU A 54 3.06 -9.44 -3.75
N TYR A 55 4.15 -8.81 -4.20
CA TYR A 55 5.51 -9.20 -3.83
C TYR A 55 5.76 -9.09 -2.33
N ALA A 56 5.33 -7.98 -1.71
CA ALA A 56 5.47 -7.75 -0.27
C ALA A 56 4.66 -8.75 0.59
N SER A 57 3.59 -9.32 0.03
CA SER A 57 2.71 -10.27 0.72
C SER A 57 3.05 -11.73 0.48
N PHE A 58 4.04 -12.01 -0.36
CA PHE A 58 4.46 -13.37 -0.68
C PHE A 58 5.75 -13.75 0.07
N VAL A 59 6.91 -13.32 -0.44
CA VAL A 59 8.21 -13.76 0.08
C VAL A 59 8.44 -13.31 1.54
N PRO A 60 8.22 -12.03 1.91
CA PRO A 60 8.45 -11.59 3.28
C PRO A 60 7.56 -12.29 4.31
N VAL A 61 6.33 -12.63 3.93
CA VAL A 61 5.36 -13.32 4.80
C VAL A 61 5.77 -14.76 5.04
N ILE A 62 6.25 -15.46 4.02
CA ILE A 62 6.81 -16.81 4.16
C ILE A 62 7.99 -16.78 5.14
N VAL A 63 8.96 -15.88 4.93
CA VAL A 63 10.13 -15.76 5.81
C VAL A 63 9.70 -15.39 7.24
N ALA A 64 8.82 -14.41 7.41
CA ALA A 64 8.37 -13.97 8.72
C ALA A 64 7.56 -15.04 9.47
N SER A 65 6.78 -15.88 8.78
CA SER A 65 6.06 -16.99 9.41
C SER A 65 6.99 -18.06 9.99
N LEU A 66 8.14 -18.34 9.35
CA LEU A 66 9.13 -19.31 9.82
C LEU A 66 9.84 -18.86 11.12
N TRP A 67 10.11 -17.56 11.26
CA TRP A 67 10.78 -16.97 12.43
C TRP A 67 9.84 -16.30 13.44
N GLY A 68 8.53 -16.36 13.20
CA GLY A 68 7.52 -15.80 14.08
C GLY A 68 7.54 -16.42 15.48
N SER A 69 7.32 -15.59 16.50
CA SER A 69 7.20 -16.06 17.89
C SER A 69 5.86 -16.75 18.18
N SER A 70 4.86 -16.57 17.31
CA SER A 70 3.52 -17.16 17.40
C SER A 70 3.11 -17.75 16.05
N SER A 71 2.57 -18.98 16.07
CA SER A 71 2.07 -19.68 14.89
C SER A 71 0.78 -19.07 14.31
N GLN A 72 0.08 -18.23 15.08
CA GLN A 72 -1.15 -17.56 14.67
C GLN A 72 -0.90 -16.14 14.14
N LEU A 73 0.34 -15.64 14.23
CA LEU A 73 0.66 -14.29 13.81
C LEU A 73 0.79 -14.23 12.29
N HIS A 74 -0.18 -13.60 11.64
CA HIS A 74 -0.03 -13.19 10.25
C HIS A 74 0.81 -11.90 10.17
N THR A 75 1.77 -11.90 9.26
CA THR A 75 2.58 -10.73 8.92
C THR A 75 2.32 -10.37 7.46
N GLY A 76 2.42 -9.09 7.12
CA GLY A 76 2.13 -8.61 5.77
C GLY A 76 2.31 -7.09 5.70
N PRO A 77 2.10 -6.50 4.51
CA PRO A 77 2.06 -5.05 4.38
C PRO A 77 0.94 -4.48 5.24
N VAL A 78 1.19 -3.28 5.79
CA VAL A 78 0.26 -2.57 6.66
C VAL A 78 0.07 -1.15 6.13
N ALA A 79 -1.16 -0.64 6.16
CA ALA A 79 -1.51 0.69 5.63
C ALA A 79 -0.62 1.81 6.19
N MET A 80 -0.41 1.81 7.51
CA MET A 80 0.39 2.83 8.19
C MET A 80 1.85 2.83 7.74
N LEU A 81 2.50 1.65 7.69
CA LEU A 81 3.87 1.54 7.20
C LEU A 81 3.99 1.94 5.72
N SER A 82 2.94 1.68 4.94
CA SER A 82 2.87 2.08 3.54
C SER A 82 2.89 3.60 3.40
N LEU A 83 2.03 4.31 4.15
CA LEU A 83 2.02 5.79 4.17
C LEU A 83 3.34 6.38 4.68
N MET A 84 3.93 5.81 5.73
CA MET A 84 5.22 6.28 6.25
C MET A 84 6.35 6.08 5.23
N SER A 85 6.36 4.95 4.52
CA SER A 85 7.35 4.71 3.46
C SER A 85 7.18 5.69 2.30
N ALA A 86 5.95 6.01 1.90
CA ALA A 86 5.69 7.03 0.88
C ALA A 86 6.19 8.40 1.34
N ALA A 87 5.82 8.83 2.55
CA ALA A 87 6.24 10.13 3.11
C ALA A 87 7.76 10.27 3.19
N ALA A 88 8.48 9.18 3.49
CA ALA A 88 9.94 9.19 3.54
C ALA A 88 10.61 9.30 2.16
N LEU A 89 9.92 8.92 1.08
CA LEU A 89 10.51 8.81 -0.26
C LEU A 89 10.02 9.87 -1.25
N ILE A 90 8.83 10.45 -1.03
CA ILE A 90 8.27 11.53 -1.87
C ILE A 90 9.25 12.70 -2.08
N PRO A 91 10.04 13.14 -1.08
CA PRO A 91 11.01 14.21 -1.30
C PRO A 91 12.16 13.86 -2.26
N PHE A 92 12.39 12.57 -2.53
CA PHE A 92 13.53 12.09 -3.31
C PHE A 92 13.16 11.60 -4.71
N ALA A 93 11.93 11.15 -4.92
CA ALA A 93 11.47 10.66 -6.22
C ALA A 93 9.95 10.77 -6.38
N THR A 94 9.51 10.83 -7.63
CA THR A 94 8.08 10.86 -7.96
C THR A 94 7.44 9.47 -7.77
N PRO A 95 6.36 9.34 -6.99
CA PRO A 95 5.64 8.08 -6.79
C PRO A 95 5.30 7.36 -8.11
N GLY A 96 5.57 6.06 -8.16
CA GLY A 96 5.38 5.22 -9.35
C GLY A 96 6.51 5.27 -10.38
N SER A 97 7.48 6.17 -10.25
CA SER A 97 8.68 6.19 -11.12
C SER A 97 9.61 5.01 -10.84
N ALA A 98 10.49 4.71 -11.80
CA ALA A 98 11.52 3.67 -11.64
C ALA A 98 12.43 3.96 -10.42
N ASP A 99 12.83 5.22 -10.24
CA ASP A 99 13.67 5.63 -9.11
C ASP A 99 12.95 5.49 -7.78
N PHE A 100 11.66 5.83 -7.71
CA PHE A 100 10.87 5.67 -6.49
C PHE A 100 10.73 4.21 -6.07
N ILE A 101 10.57 3.31 -7.05
CA ILE A 101 10.57 1.86 -6.83
C ILE A 101 11.93 1.40 -6.28
N GLN A 102 13.04 1.84 -6.89
CA GLN A 102 14.38 1.48 -6.46
C GLN A 102 14.67 1.97 -5.04
N LEU A 103 14.32 3.21 -4.72
CA LEU A 103 14.45 3.78 -3.38
C LEU A 103 13.57 3.05 -2.36
N SER A 104 12.36 2.61 -2.75
CA SER A 104 11.47 1.82 -1.89
C SER A 104 12.07 0.47 -1.52
N ILE A 105 12.67 -0.22 -2.50
CA ILE A 105 13.38 -1.49 -2.26
C ILE A 105 14.59 -1.26 -1.35
N MET A 106 15.37 -0.20 -1.59
CA MET A 106 16.51 0.16 -0.75
C MET A 106 16.08 0.45 0.69
N LEU A 107 15.02 1.26 0.88
CA LEU A 107 14.48 1.58 2.19
C LEU A 107 14.02 0.31 2.93
N ALA A 108 13.33 -0.60 2.24
CA ALA A 108 12.90 -1.87 2.81
C ALA A 108 14.09 -2.73 3.27
N LEU A 109 15.17 -2.80 2.47
CA LEU A 109 16.40 -3.50 2.84
C LEU A 109 17.10 -2.85 4.04
N MET A 110 17.24 -1.51 4.05
CA MET A 110 17.84 -0.78 5.17
C MET A 110 17.07 -1.00 6.46
N VAL A 111 15.75 -0.86 6.44
CA VAL A 111 14.88 -1.10 7.59
C VAL A 111 14.97 -2.57 8.04
N GLY A 112 15.04 -3.51 7.10
CA GLY A 112 15.23 -4.94 7.39
C GLY A 112 16.55 -5.21 8.12
N MET A 113 17.66 -4.69 7.60
CA MET A 113 18.98 -4.81 8.22
C MET A 113 19.02 -4.17 9.62
N LEU A 114 18.44 -2.97 9.77
CA LEU A 114 18.34 -2.31 11.06
C LEU A 114 17.52 -3.13 12.05
N ARG A 115 16.36 -3.67 11.65
CA ARG A 115 15.53 -4.54 12.50
C ARG A 115 16.26 -5.83 12.90
N LEU A 116 17.02 -6.43 12.00
CA LEU A 116 17.87 -7.59 12.32
C LEU A 116 18.97 -7.21 13.33
N GLY A 117 19.61 -6.06 13.17
CA GLY A 117 20.59 -5.53 14.13
C GLY A 117 19.97 -5.29 15.51
N LEU A 118 18.82 -4.61 15.59
CA LEU A 118 18.09 -4.41 16.84
C LEU A 118 17.69 -5.74 17.49
N GLY A 119 17.29 -6.72 16.68
CA GLY A 119 16.97 -8.08 17.13
C GLY A 119 18.19 -8.80 17.72
N LEU A 120 19.37 -8.65 17.10
CA LEU A 120 20.63 -9.22 17.60
C LEU A 120 21.01 -8.66 18.97
N PHE A 121 20.82 -7.35 19.17
CA PHE A 121 21.02 -6.69 20.47
C PHE A 121 19.86 -6.89 21.47
N LYS A 122 18.84 -7.68 21.12
CA LYS A 122 17.63 -7.94 21.92
C LYS A 122 16.90 -6.65 22.35
N LEU A 123 17.00 -5.60 21.54
CA LEU A 123 16.40 -4.28 21.82
C LEU A 123 14.87 -4.26 21.66
N GLY A 124 14.25 -5.40 21.36
CA GLY A 124 12.79 -5.55 21.41
C GLY A 124 12.19 -5.21 22.78
N ALA A 125 12.97 -5.32 23.87
CA ALA A 125 12.54 -4.90 25.20
C ALA A 125 12.22 -3.39 25.27
N ILE A 126 12.86 -2.55 24.45
CA ILE A 126 12.60 -1.11 24.39
C ILE A 126 11.17 -0.84 23.89
N VAL A 127 10.62 -1.70 23.05
CA VAL A 127 9.23 -1.56 22.57
C VAL A 127 8.23 -1.64 23.73
N ASN A 128 8.56 -2.36 24.82
CA ASN A 128 7.71 -2.43 26.01
C ASN A 128 7.70 -1.13 26.85
N LEU A 129 8.57 -0.16 26.53
CA LEU A 129 8.58 1.16 27.17
C LEU A 129 7.56 2.13 26.53
N LEU A 130 6.98 1.77 25.38
CA LEU A 130 5.92 2.55 24.76
C LEU A 130 4.65 2.45 25.61
N SER A 131 4.20 3.59 26.15
CA SER A 131 3.00 3.63 26.96
C SER A 131 1.75 3.37 26.12
N SER A 132 0.75 2.70 26.71
CA SER A 132 -0.54 2.46 26.06
C SER A 132 -1.17 3.74 25.47
N PRO A 133 -1.16 4.90 26.17
CA PRO A 133 -1.67 6.16 25.60
C PRO A 133 -0.98 6.60 24.30
N VAL A 134 0.34 6.38 24.17
CA VAL A 134 1.08 6.72 22.94
C VAL A 134 0.65 5.83 21.78
N ILE A 135 0.51 4.53 22.02
CA ILE A 135 0.07 3.57 20.99
C ILE A 135 -1.35 3.89 20.53
N VAL A 136 -2.26 4.20 21.46
CA VAL A 136 -3.65 4.58 21.15
C VAL A 136 -3.69 5.88 20.36
N GLY A 137 -2.98 6.92 20.80
CA GLY A 137 -2.91 8.21 20.10
C GLY A 137 -2.38 8.07 18.68
N PHE A 138 -1.28 7.34 18.51
CA PHE A 138 -0.67 7.07 17.21
C PHE A 138 -1.60 6.27 16.28
N THR A 139 -2.25 5.22 16.81
CA THR A 139 -3.17 4.38 16.02
C THR A 139 -4.41 5.16 15.58
N ASN A 140 -4.98 6.00 16.45
CA ASN A 140 -6.12 6.85 16.11
C ASN A 140 -5.75 7.89 15.04
N ALA A 141 -4.59 8.55 15.17
CA ALA A 141 -4.10 9.48 14.17
C ALA A 141 -3.88 8.77 12.81
N ALA A 142 -3.27 7.59 12.82
CA ALA A 142 -3.07 6.81 11.61
C ALA A 142 -4.39 6.38 10.96
N ALA A 143 -5.38 5.95 11.75
CA ALA A 143 -6.71 5.61 11.24
C ALA A 143 -7.38 6.82 10.56
N LEU A 144 -7.27 8.01 11.17
CA LEU A 144 -7.78 9.25 10.61
C LEU A 144 -7.08 9.61 9.28
N ILE A 145 -5.75 9.55 9.24
CA ILE A 145 -4.96 9.81 8.02
C ILE A 145 -5.30 8.81 6.91
N ILE A 146 -5.37 7.52 7.22
CA ILE A 146 -5.73 6.48 6.23
C ILE A 146 -7.13 6.72 5.68
N GLY A 147 -8.11 7.00 6.55
CA GLY A 147 -9.49 7.26 6.14
C GLY A 147 -9.61 8.52 5.28
N LEU A 148 -9.04 9.64 5.72
CA LEU A 148 -9.10 10.92 5.02
C LEU A 148 -8.34 10.90 3.69
N SER A 149 -7.23 10.15 3.60
CA SER A 149 -6.49 9.99 2.33
C SER A 149 -7.24 9.16 1.28
N GLN A 150 -8.32 8.47 1.64
CA GLN A 150 -9.18 7.79 0.65
C GLN A 150 -10.24 8.73 0.06
N LEU A 151 -10.47 9.91 0.66
CA LEU A 151 -11.53 10.83 0.22
C LEU A 151 -11.37 11.20 -1.25
N SER A 152 -10.16 11.60 -1.67
CA SER A 152 -9.85 11.95 -3.06
C SER A 152 -10.16 10.83 -4.05
N LYS A 153 -9.85 9.58 -3.69
CA LYS A 153 -10.14 8.39 -4.52
C LYS A 153 -11.64 8.11 -4.63
N ILE A 154 -12.40 8.37 -3.57
CA ILE A 154 -13.85 8.17 -3.55
C ILE A 154 -14.56 9.21 -4.42
N ILE A 155 -14.15 10.48 -4.34
CA ILE A 155 -14.75 11.56 -5.15
C ILE A 155 -14.15 11.65 -6.57
N GLY A 156 -13.03 10.96 -6.82
CA GLY A 156 -12.39 10.89 -8.13
C GLY A 156 -11.60 12.14 -8.52
N VAL A 157 -10.93 12.79 -7.56
CA VAL A 157 -10.13 14.00 -7.79
C VAL A 157 -8.66 13.78 -7.39
N PRO A 158 -7.69 14.53 -7.96
CA PRO A 158 -6.30 14.43 -7.53
C PRO A 158 -6.13 14.86 -6.07
N PHE A 159 -5.29 14.13 -5.33
CA PHE A 159 -4.88 14.51 -3.97
C PHE A 159 -3.60 15.37 -4.07
N PRO A 160 -3.64 16.66 -3.69
CA PRO A 160 -2.45 17.50 -3.63
C PRO A 160 -1.41 16.89 -2.69
N ARG A 161 -0.13 17.05 -2.98
CA ARG A 161 0.95 16.52 -2.14
C ARG A 161 1.92 17.63 -1.78
N SER A 162 1.66 18.27 -0.65
CA SER A 162 2.53 19.28 -0.04
C SER A 162 3.02 18.81 1.34
N ASP A 163 3.89 19.59 1.97
CA ASP A 163 4.32 19.33 3.35
C ASP A 163 3.19 19.50 4.38
N PHE A 164 2.04 20.05 3.97
CA PHE A 164 0.91 20.38 4.84
C PHE A 164 -0.30 19.51 4.53
N TYR A 165 -0.35 18.31 5.12
CA TYR A 165 -1.44 17.34 4.93
C TYR A 165 -2.86 17.92 5.12
N LEU A 166 -3.06 18.81 6.10
CA LEU A 166 -4.36 19.44 6.34
C LEU A 166 -4.76 20.41 5.22
N ALA A 167 -3.79 21.11 4.63
CA ALA A 167 -4.03 21.99 3.49
C ALA A 167 -4.37 21.16 2.24
N ASP A 168 -3.65 20.06 2.01
CA ASP A 168 -3.95 19.13 0.91
C ASP A 168 -5.37 18.56 1.04
N LEU A 169 -5.75 18.15 2.25
CA LEU A 169 -7.10 17.66 2.53
C LEU A 169 -8.17 18.73 2.27
N TRP A 170 -7.91 19.98 2.67
CA TRP A 170 -8.81 21.10 2.38
C TRP A 170 -8.94 21.32 0.86
N GLY A 171 -7.83 21.19 0.12
CA GLY A 171 -7.82 21.22 -1.34
C GLY A 171 -8.68 20.12 -1.96
N VAL A 172 -8.71 18.91 -1.39
CA VAL A 172 -9.60 17.82 -1.83
C VAL A 172 -11.07 18.17 -1.56
N VAL A 173 -11.38 18.74 -0.39
CA VAL A 173 -12.75 19.17 -0.04
C VAL A 173 -13.23 20.30 -0.97
N GLY A 174 -12.34 21.24 -1.32
CA GLY A 174 -12.65 22.30 -2.29
C GLY A 174 -12.99 21.78 -3.68
N GLN A 175 -12.52 20.58 -4.04
CA GLN A 175 -12.77 19.95 -5.34
C GLN A 175 -14.08 19.13 -5.38
N ILE A 176 -14.89 19.10 -4.30
CA ILE A 176 -16.16 18.34 -4.29
C ILE A 176 -17.09 18.74 -5.44
N GLY A 177 -17.08 20.01 -5.86
CA GLY A 177 -17.90 20.49 -6.98
C GLY A 177 -17.57 19.83 -8.34
N VAL A 178 -16.35 19.32 -8.50
CA VAL A 178 -15.87 18.66 -9.74
C VAL A 178 -15.73 17.15 -9.57
N SER A 179 -16.47 16.56 -8.63
CA SER A 179 -16.41 15.12 -8.34
C SER A 179 -16.84 14.27 -9.55
N HIS A 180 -16.17 13.14 -9.74
CA HIS A 180 -16.52 12.15 -10.76
C HIS A 180 -17.63 11.23 -10.22
N TRP A 181 -18.89 11.59 -10.50
CA TRP A 181 -20.08 10.86 -10.05
C TRP A 181 -20.05 9.34 -10.28
N PRO A 182 -19.58 8.83 -11.43
CA PRO A 182 -19.49 7.40 -11.64
C PRO A 182 -18.52 6.71 -10.66
N THR A 183 -17.37 7.33 -10.35
CA THR A 183 -16.42 6.81 -9.35
C THR A 183 -17.04 6.79 -7.96
N LEU A 184 -17.77 7.86 -7.60
CA LEU A 184 -18.47 7.94 -6.33
C LEU A 184 -19.52 6.85 -6.18
N ALA A 185 -20.29 6.57 -7.23
CA ALA A 185 -21.27 5.49 -7.26
C ALA A 185 -20.61 4.11 -7.08
N PHE A 186 -19.48 3.87 -7.76
CA PHE A 186 -18.69 2.64 -7.58
C PHE A 186 -18.20 2.49 -6.13
N ALA A 187 -17.65 3.55 -5.55
CA ALA A 187 -17.16 3.54 -4.19
C ALA A 187 -18.28 3.28 -3.17
N ALA A 188 -19.43 3.96 -3.32
CA ALA A 188 -20.59 3.77 -2.46
C ALA A 188 -21.19 2.35 -2.58
N ALA A 189 -21.32 1.83 -3.80
CA ALA A 189 -21.81 0.48 -4.05
C ALA A 189 -20.86 -0.58 -3.47
N ALA A 190 -19.55 -0.44 -3.68
CA ALA A 190 -18.55 -1.33 -3.11
C ALA A 190 -18.61 -1.33 -1.57
N PHE A 191 -18.71 -0.15 -0.95
CA PHE A 191 -18.84 -0.03 0.49
C PHE A 191 -20.12 -0.70 1.02
N ALA A 192 -21.26 -0.43 0.38
CA ALA A 192 -22.54 -1.05 0.73
C ALA A 192 -22.49 -2.58 0.60
N LEU A 193 -21.84 -3.11 -0.43
CA LEU A 193 -21.64 -4.53 -0.64
C LEU A 193 -20.76 -5.15 0.46
N ILE A 194 -19.64 -4.52 0.80
CA ILE A 194 -18.74 -5.00 1.88
C ILE A 194 -19.49 -5.06 3.22
N VAL A 195 -20.21 -4.00 3.57
CA VAL A 195 -20.98 -3.92 4.82
C VAL A 195 -22.16 -4.89 4.80
N GLY A 196 -22.85 -5.00 3.68
CA GLY A 196 -23.99 -5.92 3.49
C GLY A 196 -23.58 -7.38 3.63
N MET A 197 -22.51 -7.80 2.95
CA MET A 197 -21.98 -9.17 3.07
C MET A 197 -21.48 -9.48 4.48
N LYS A 198 -20.85 -8.52 5.16
CA LYS A 198 -20.44 -8.71 6.55
C LYS A 198 -21.63 -9.04 7.46
N ARG A 199 -22.83 -8.55 7.15
CA ARG A 199 -24.07 -8.83 7.90
C ARG A 199 -24.78 -10.11 7.45
N LEU A 200 -24.84 -10.37 6.15
CA LEU A 200 -25.63 -11.48 5.57
C LEU A 200 -24.86 -12.80 5.46
N THR A 201 -23.57 -12.75 5.11
CA THR A 201 -22.74 -13.91 4.81
C THR A 201 -21.33 -13.75 5.39
N PRO A 202 -21.17 -13.77 6.72
CA PRO A 202 -19.89 -13.48 7.40
C PRO A 202 -18.76 -14.49 7.09
N ARG A 203 -19.07 -15.60 6.42
CA ARG A 203 -18.09 -16.60 5.99
C ARG A 203 -17.32 -16.19 4.74
N VAL A 204 -17.86 -15.30 3.92
CA VAL A 204 -17.22 -14.86 2.67
C VAL A 204 -16.57 -13.50 2.88
N PRO A 205 -15.28 -13.31 2.51
CA PRO A 205 -14.64 -12.00 2.58
C PRO A 205 -15.36 -10.96 1.71
N GLY A 206 -16.10 -10.04 2.35
CA GLY A 206 -16.83 -8.97 1.66
C GLY A 206 -15.96 -8.14 0.71
N VAL A 207 -14.71 -7.89 1.10
CA VAL A 207 -13.74 -7.14 0.28
C VAL A 207 -13.42 -7.86 -1.02
N LEU A 208 -13.22 -9.18 -0.99
CA LEU A 208 -12.90 -9.95 -2.19
C LEU A 208 -14.07 -9.95 -3.17
N ALA A 209 -15.29 -10.18 -2.68
CA ALA A 209 -16.47 -10.15 -3.53
C ALA A 209 -16.71 -8.76 -4.12
N ALA A 210 -16.48 -7.70 -3.34
CA ALA A 210 -16.55 -6.34 -3.84
C ALA A 210 -15.55 -6.11 -4.98
N VAL A 211 -14.28 -6.47 -4.80
CA VAL A 211 -13.27 -6.33 -5.86
C VAL A 211 -13.65 -7.14 -7.11
N LEU A 212 -14.08 -8.39 -6.96
CA LEU A 212 -14.47 -9.22 -8.11
C LEU A 212 -15.67 -8.64 -8.86
N LEU A 213 -16.73 -8.29 -8.14
CA LEU A 213 -17.95 -7.76 -8.75
C LEU A 213 -17.73 -6.39 -9.39
N THR A 214 -17.03 -5.47 -8.71
CA THR A 214 -16.76 -4.15 -9.29
C THR A 214 -15.83 -4.23 -10.49
N THR A 215 -14.85 -5.14 -10.49
CA THR A 215 -13.97 -5.36 -11.65
C THR A 215 -14.76 -5.88 -12.86
N LEU A 216 -15.65 -6.86 -12.65
CA LEU A 216 -16.50 -7.40 -13.72
C LEU A 216 -17.44 -6.33 -14.29
N VAL A 217 -18.07 -5.53 -13.42
CA VAL A 217 -18.96 -4.43 -13.84
C VAL A 217 -18.16 -3.35 -14.59
N SER A 218 -16.98 -2.98 -14.09
CA SER A 218 -16.07 -2.04 -14.75
C SER A 218 -15.69 -2.51 -16.15
N ALA A 219 -15.30 -3.78 -16.29
CA ALA A 219 -14.94 -4.37 -17.58
C ALA A 219 -16.13 -4.44 -18.56
N TRP A 220 -17.34 -4.71 -18.06
CA TRP A 220 -18.53 -4.76 -18.90
C TRP A 220 -18.99 -3.38 -19.40
N ILE A 221 -18.82 -2.34 -18.59
CA ILE A 221 -19.22 -0.97 -18.93
C ILE A 221 -18.11 -0.22 -19.70
N GLY A 222 -16.88 -0.76 -19.72
CA GLY A 222 -15.72 -0.05 -20.30
C GLY A 222 -15.26 1.12 -19.42
N PHE A 223 -15.47 1.05 -18.10
CA PHE A 223 -15.27 2.17 -17.20
C PHE A 223 -13.81 2.66 -17.15
N GLU A 224 -12.85 1.73 -17.19
CA GLU A 224 -11.41 2.00 -17.15
C GLU A 224 -10.75 1.73 -18.52
N GLU A 225 -11.47 1.93 -19.62
CA GLU A 225 -10.89 1.75 -20.96
C GLU A 225 -9.86 2.85 -21.24
N LYS A 226 -8.60 2.58 -20.87
CA LYS A 226 -7.46 3.47 -21.15
C LYS A 226 -7.05 3.29 -22.60
N VAL A 227 -7.32 4.30 -23.42
CA VAL A 227 -6.81 4.37 -24.79
C VAL A 227 -5.47 5.09 -24.74
N GLU A 228 -4.41 4.43 -25.23
CA GLU A 228 -3.15 5.10 -25.50
C GLU A 228 -3.30 5.92 -26.79
N VAL A 229 -3.30 7.24 -26.66
CA VAL A 229 -3.47 8.18 -27.76
C VAL A 229 -2.11 8.75 -28.13
N THR A 230 -1.73 8.69 -29.40
CA THR A 230 -0.50 9.34 -29.89
C THR A 230 -0.71 10.85 -29.91
N LEU A 231 0.32 11.66 -29.64
CA LEU A 231 0.21 13.15 -29.65
C LEU A 231 -0.47 13.71 -30.92
N ALA A 232 -0.27 13.07 -32.07
CA ALA A 232 -0.88 13.44 -33.34
C ALA A 232 -2.42 13.29 -33.39
N GLN A 233 -3.01 12.52 -32.47
CA GLN A 233 -4.46 12.28 -32.37
C GLN A 233 -5.15 13.25 -31.41
N ILE A 234 -4.39 14.07 -30.66
CA ILE A 234 -4.90 15.11 -29.77
C ILE A 234 -5.23 16.34 -30.63
N GLN A 235 -6.50 16.75 -30.72
CA GLN A 235 -6.92 17.87 -31.59
C GLN A 235 -6.67 19.26 -30.96
N SER A 236 -6.52 19.30 -29.64
CA SER A 236 -6.32 20.50 -28.82
C SER A 236 -4.85 20.93 -28.81
N ALA A 237 -4.54 21.98 -29.57
CA ALA A 237 -3.19 22.55 -29.63
C ALA A 237 -2.65 22.97 -28.24
N SER A 238 -3.51 23.46 -27.36
CA SER A 238 -3.15 23.84 -25.98
C SER A 238 -2.74 22.66 -25.12
N GLU A 239 -3.32 21.47 -25.32
CA GLU A 239 -2.97 20.28 -24.54
C GLU A 239 -1.64 19.68 -25.01
N ILE A 240 -1.40 19.70 -26.32
CA ILE A 240 -0.09 19.34 -26.89
C ILE A 240 1.00 20.24 -26.34
N GLU A 241 0.80 21.56 -26.33
CA GLU A 241 1.77 22.53 -25.79
C GLU A 241 2.09 22.27 -24.32
N VAL A 242 1.09 21.96 -23.50
CA VAL A 242 1.29 21.61 -22.08
C VAL A 242 2.10 20.32 -21.93
N ILE A 243 1.82 19.29 -22.73
CA ILE A 243 2.55 18.02 -22.69
C ILE A 243 4.01 18.21 -23.12
N GLU A 244 4.25 18.96 -24.20
CA GLU A 244 5.60 19.26 -24.68
C GLU A 244 6.39 20.09 -23.65
N THR A 245 5.75 21.09 -23.05
CA THR A 245 6.35 21.92 -22.00
C THR A 245 6.71 21.09 -20.77
N TYR A 246 5.82 20.17 -20.37
CA TYR A 246 6.10 19.24 -19.28
C TYR A 246 7.29 18.33 -19.59
N ALA A 247 7.34 17.73 -20.79
CA ALA A 247 8.43 16.85 -21.21
C ALA A 247 9.77 17.60 -21.25
N ALA A 248 9.79 18.82 -21.79
CA ALA A 248 10.97 19.68 -21.80
C ALA A 248 11.43 20.05 -20.37
N THR A 249 10.48 20.33 -19.48
CA THR A 249 10.77 20.64 -18.07
C THR A 249 11.36 19.44 -17.34
N ALA A 250 10.82 18.25 -17.56
CA ALA A 250 11.35 17.01 -16.97
C ALA A 250 12.80 16.76 -17.40
N GLN A 251 13.09 16.86 -18.71
CA GLN A 251 14.46 16.77 -19.23
C GLN A 251 15.39 17.83 -18.64
N ARG A 252 14.86 19.05 -18.42
CA ARG A 252 15.63 20.14 -17.81
C ARG A 252 15.98 19.86 -16.35
N ILE A 253 15.04 19.30 -15.58
CA ILE A 253 15.27 18.89 -14.18
C ILE A 253 16.35 17.80 -14.12
N ASP A 254 16.30 16.80 -14.99
CA ASP A 254 17.31 15.73 -15.04
C ASP A 254 18.70 16.30 -15.36
N ALA A 255 18.78 17.19 -16.35
CA ALA A 255 20.04 17.85 -16.72
C ALA A 255 20.62 18.68 -15.55
N LEU A 256 19.78 19.43 -14.84
CA LEU A 256 20.20 20.20 -13.66
C LEU A 256 20.63 19.29 -12.52
N THR A 257 19.94 18.17 -12.30
CA THR A 257 20.27 17.18 -11.28
C THR A 257 21.66 16.58 -11.54
N LEU A 258 21.96 16.22 -12.79
CA LEU A 258 23.29 15.75 -13.19
C LEU A 258 24.36 16.84 -13.04
N GLN A 259 24.03 18.09 -13.36
CA GLN A 259 24.95 19.22 -13.18
C GLN A 259 25.29 19.44 -11.70
N ILE A 260 24.29 19.42 -10.80
CA ILE A 260 24.48 19.54 -9.36
C ILE A 260 25.31 18.37 -8.82
N ALA A 261 25.01 17.14 -9.26
CA ALA A 261 25.79 15.95 -8.88
C ALA A 261 27.26 16.04 -9.32
N GLY A 262 27.54 16.69 -10.46
CA GLY A 262 28.89 16.96 -10.94
C GLY A 262 29.63 18.03 -10.14
N ILE A 263 28.92 19.03 -9.60
CA ILE A 263 29.51 20.10 -8.76
C ILE A 263 29.84 19.57 -7.34
N ASN A 264 29.07 18.59 -6.84
CA ASN A 264 29.25 18.02 -5.50
C ASN A 264 30.25 16.83 -5.46
N ARG A 265 31.00 16.58 -6.54
CA ARG A 265 32.13 15.64 -6.57
C ARG A 265 33.45 16.38 -6.50
#